data_AF-A0A941N3M1-F1
#
_entry.id   AF-A0A941N3M1-F1
#
_cell.length_a   1.000
_cell.length_b   1.000
_cell.length_c   1.000
_cell.angle_alpha   90.00
_cell.angle_beta   90.00
_cell.angle_gamma   90.00
#
_symmetry.space_group_name_H-M   'P 1'
#
loop_
_entity.id
_entity.type
_entity.pdbx_description
1 polymer ?
#
loop_
_entity_poly.entity_id
_entity_poly.type
_entity_poly.pdbx_seq_one_letter_code
_entity_poly.pdbx_strand_id
1 'polypeptide(L)'
;MNLPDDFQRYLRSGAPRSGDLPEFPLYFEIWPEGEMDQWNNEYQVATYAPGFYGFAGNGGGEMYAFGPDGAVYALPLIGMDAKNAKRLAGSWAEFENMIVAM
;
A
#
# COMPACT_ATOMS: atom_id res chain seq x y z
N MET A 1 13.64 3.12 0.52
CA MET A 1 12.85 3.71 1.62
C MET A 1 12.91 2.74 2.80
N ASN A 2 12.93 3.21 4.05
CA ASN A 2 12.74 2.31 5.19
C ASN A 2 11.24 2.15 5.44
N LEU A 3 10.74 0.92 5.39
CA LEU A 3 9.35 0.62 5.68
C LEU A 3 9.04 0.79 7.19
N PRO A 4 7.82 1.18 7.58
CA PRO A 4 7.43 1.28 8.98
C PRO A 4 7.67 -0.03 9.76
N ASP A 5 8.18 0.08 11.00
CA ASP A 5 8.52 -1.07 11.84
C ASP A 5 7.29 -1.94 12.18
N ASP A 6 6.14 -1.30 12.36
CA ASP A 6 4.85 -1.94 12.61
C ASP A 6 4.38 -2.74 11.38
N PHE A 7 4.52 -2.18 10.17
CA PHE A 7 4.25 -2.91 8.93
C PHE A 7 5.16 -4.16 8.79
N GLN A 8 6.46 -4.00 9.05
CA GLN A 8 7.38 -5.15 9.01
C GLN A 8 7.02 -6.23 10.04
N ARG A 9 6.56 -5.84 11.24
CA ARG A 9 6.06 -6.80 12.24
C ARG A 9 4.79 -7.50 11.75
N TYR A 10 3.89 -6.77 11.11
CA TYR A 10 2.68 -7.32 10.50
C TYR A 10 3.01 -8.40 9.46
N LEU A 11 3.97 -8.14 8.57
CA LEU A 11 4.40 -9.12 7.56
C LEU A 11 4.88 -10.44 8.18
N ARG A 12 5.43 -10.39 9.41
CA ARG A 12 5.95 -11.55 10.15
C ARG A 12 4.93 -12.17 11.12
N SER A 13 3.79 -11.54 11.37
CA SER A 13 2.82 -12.00 12.38
C SER A 13 1.94 -13.16 11.90
N GLY A 14 1.92 -13.42 10.59
CA GLY A 14 0.98 -14.36 9.97
C GLY A 14 -0.43 -13.78 9.81
N ALA A 15 -0.62 -12.48 10.05
CA ALA A 15 -1.88 -11.79 9.78
C ALA A 15 -2.27 -11.87 8.29
N PRO A 16 -3.57 -11.75 7.97
CA PRO A 16 -4.05 -11.81 6.60
C PRO A 16 -3.31 -10.83 5.69
N ARG A 17 -2.81 -11.31 4.55
CA ARG A 17 -2.17 -10.45 3.54
C ARG A 17 -3.15 -9.94 2.49
N SER A 18 -4.40 -10.35 2.59
CA SER A 18 -5.48 -9.80 1.80
C SER A 18 -6.78 -9.78 2.57
N GLY A 19 -7.71 -8.94 2.11
CA GLY A 19 -9.02 -8.76 2.75
C GLY A 19 -9.75 -7.54 2.21
N ASP A 20 -10.92 -7.28 2.79
CA ASP A 20 -11.76 -6.14 2.43
C ASP A 20 -11.52 -4.94 3.37
N LEU A 21 -11.54 -3.75 2.78
CA LEU A 21 -11.60 -2.48 3.52
C LEU A 21 -13.04 -1.96 3.62
N PRO A 22 -13.44 -1.31 4.74
CA PRO A 22 -14.84 -1.03 5.07
C PRO A 22 -15.45 0.17 4.33
N GLU A 23 -14.68 1.22 4.01
CA GLU A 23 -15.27 2.49 3.53
C GLU A 23 -15.63 2.51 2.03
N PHE A 24 -15.15 1.54 1.27
CA PHE A 24 -15.48 1.22 -0.12
C PHE A 24 -15.03 -0.23 -0.26
N PRO A 25 -15.78 -1.19 -0.84
CA PRO A 25 -15.28 -2.56 -0.99
C PRO A 25 -14.03 -2.51 -1.88
N LEU A 26 -12.90 -2.39 -1.21
CA LEU A 26 -11.57 -2.21 -1.71
C LEU A 26 -10.84 -3.39 -1.12
N TYR A 27 -10.74 -4.42 -1.94
CA TYR A 27 -9.86 -5.52 -1.66
C TYR A 27 -8.43 -4.98 -1.59
N PHE A 28 -7.64 -5.45 -0.64
CA PHE A 28 -6.20 -5.27 -0.66
C PHE A 28 -5.52 -6.62 -0.73
N GLU A 29 -4.36 -6.64 -1.38
CA GLU A 29 -3.44 -7.77 -1.39
C GLU A 29 -2.02 -7.24 -1.28
N ILE A 30 -1.40 -7.50 -0.13
CA ILE A 30 -0.02 -7.17 0.16
C ILE A 30 0.87 -8.07 -0.69
N TRP A 31 1.75 -7.44 -1.47
CA TRP A 31 2.70 -8.17 -2.30
C TRP A 31 3.68 -8.96 -1.43
N PRO A 32 4.28 -10.03 -1.98
CA PRO A 32 5.37 -10.72 -1.30
C PRO A 32 6.49 -9.74 -0.94
N GLU A 33 6.97 -9.80 0.30
CA GLU A 33 8.01 -8.90 0.82
C GLU A 33 9.27 -8.88 -0.07
N GLY A 34 9.68 -10.03 -0.58
CA GLY A 34 10.82 -10.16 -1.50
C GLY A 34 10.59 -9.62 -2.92
N GLU A 35 9.35 -9.27 -3.27
CA GLU A 35 8.98 -8.78 -4.61
C GLU A 35 8.60 -7.30 -4.61
N MET A 36 8.43 -6.65 -3.44
CA MET A 36 7.99 -5.24 -3.38
C MET A 36 8.92 -4.31 -4.18
N ASP A 37 10.24 -4.50 -4.08
CA ASP A 37 11.21 -3.71 -4.84
C ASP A 37 11.09 -3.94 -6.35
N GLN A 38 10.83 -5.19 -6.77
CA GLN A 38 10.58 -5.52 -8.18
C GLN A 38 9.33 -4.80 -8.68
N TRP A 39 8.21 -4.88 -7.96
CA TRP A 39 6.96 -4.23 -8.35
C TRP A 39 7.12 -2.71 -8.42
N ASN A 40 7.78 -2.08 -7.43
CA ASN A 40 8.05 -0.64 -7.48
C ASN A 40 8.92 -0.24 -8.68
N ASN A 41 9.85 -1.11 -9.11
CA ASN A 41 10.67 -0.88 -10.29
C ASN A 41 9.87 -1.03 -11.59
N GLU A 42 9.10 -2.12 -11.73
CA GLU A 42 8.30 -2.41 -12.91
C GLU A 42 7.22 -1.35 -13.15
N TYR A 43 6.55 -0.89 -12.09
CA TYR A 43 5.59 0.20 -12.16
C TYR A 43 6.24 1.60 -12.23
N GLN A 44 7.57 1.68 -12.13
CA GLN A 44 8.34 2.93 -12.16
C GLN A 44 7.83 3.95 -11.14
N VAL A 45 7.50 3.50 -9.93
CA VAL A 45 6.88 4.33 -8.88
C VAL A 45 7.73 5.56 -8.57
N ALA A 46 9.05 5.40 -8.50
CA ALA A 46 9.97 6.52 -8.26
C ALA A 46 9.94 7.60 -9.36
N THR A 47 9.54 7.25 -10.59
CA THR A 47 9.42 8.16 -11.72
C THR A 47 8.08 8.89 -11.70
N TYR A 48 6.98 8.16 -11.52
CA TYR A 48 5.63 8.73 -11.65
C TYR A 48 5.09 9.32 -10.33
N ALA A 49 5.40 8.69 -9.20
CA ALA A 49 5.03 9.14 -7.86
C ALA A 49 6.28 9.21 -6.94
N PRO A 50 7.19 10.18 -7.14
CA PRO A 50 8.38 10.33 -6.32
C PRO A 50 8.07 10.43 -4.82
N GLY A 51 8.79 9.68 -4.01
CA GLY A 51 8.59 9.64 -2.55
C GLY A 51 7.54 8.64 -2.07
N PHE A 52 6.81 7.99 -2.99
CA PHE A 52 5.94 6.87 -2.66
C PHE A 52 6.66 5.53 -2.77
N TYR A 53 6.17 4.54 -2.02
CA TYR A 53 6.60 3.15 -2.11
C TYR A 53 5.40 2.22 -1.99
N GLY A 54 5.10 1.50 -3.07
CA GLY A 54 4.01 0.53 -3.15
C GLY A 54 4.28 -0.72 -2.30
N PHE A 55 3.23 -1.24 -1.66
CA PHE A 55 3.31 -2.46 -0.86
C PHE A 55 2.14 -3.43 -1.10
N ALA A 56 1.06 -2.97 -1.72
CA ALA A 56 -0.11 -3.79 -2.00
C ALA A 56 -0.82 -3.27 -3.25
N GLY A 57 -1.74 -4.07 -3.79
CA GLY A 57 -2.67 -3.67 -4.83
C GLY A 57 -4.09 -4.09 -4.49
N ASN A 58 -5.07 -3.59 -5.25
CA ASN A 58 -6.47 -4.03 -5.13
C ASN A 58 -6.88 -5.12 -6.12
N GLY A 59 -5.91 -5.79 -6.77
CA GLY A 59 -6.16 -6.75 -7.84
C GLY A 59 -6.68 -6.13 -9.16
N GLY A 60 -6.72 -4.79 -9.23
CA GLY A 60 -7.19 -4.04 -10.38
C GLY A 60 -6.26 -2.88 -10.73
N GLY A 61 -6.80 -1.65 -10.70
CA GLY A 61 -6.12 -0.44 -11.15
C GLY A 61 -5.50 0.42 -10.06
N GLU A 62 -5.53 0.02 -8.79
CA GLU A 62 -5.00 0.81 -7.67
C GLU A 62 -3.84 0.08 -6.98
N MET A 63 -2.82 0.85 -6.64
CA MET A 63 -1.70 0.48 -5.78
C MET A 63 -1.89 1.14 -4.41
N TYR A 64 -1.66 0.40 -3.34
CA TYR A 64 -1.49 0.98 -2.01
C TYR A 64 -0.03 1.21 -1.71
N ALA A 65 0.28 2.40 -1.22
CA ALA A 65 1.65 2.88 -1.04
C ALA A 65 1.83 3.67 0.25
N PHE A 66 3.03 3.60 0.82
CA PHE A 66 3.49 4.55 1.81
C PHE A 66 3.89 5.85 1.12
N GLY A 67 3.39 6.97 1.62
CA GLY A 67 3.79 8.30 1.19
C GLY A 67 5.06 8.80 1.90
N PRO A 68 5.59 9.96 1.47
CA PRO A 68 6.78 10.57 2.08
C PRO A 68 6.57 11.04 3.53
N ASP A 69 5.31 11.16 3.97
CA ASP A 69 4.91 11.49 5.34
C ASP A 69 4.68 10.24 6.22
N GLY A 70 4.85 9.04 5.66
CA GLY A 70 4.60 7.77 6.33
C GLY A 70 3.13 7.34 6.37
N ALA A 71 2.22 8.12 5.79
CA ALA A 71 0.82 7.76 5.68
C ALA A 71 0.57 6.74 4.54
N VAL A 72 -0.59 6.10 4.56
CA VAL A 72 -1.00 5.10 3.56
C VAL A 72 -1.94 5.74 2.55
N TYR A 73 -1.66 5.52 1.26
CA TYR A 73 -2.40 6.08 0.14
C TYR A 73 -2.84 5.00 -0.85
N ALA A 74 -3.93 5.25 -1.57
CA ALA A 74 -4.23 4.62 -2.85
C ALA A 74 -3.74 5.51 -4.01
N LEU A 75 -3.04 4.90 -4.95
CA LEU A 75 -2.54 5.51 -6.17
C LEU A 75 -3.10 4.77 -7.39
N PRO A 76 -3.68 5.48 -8.38
CA PRO A 76 -4.08 4.84 -9.62
C PRO A 76 -2.83 4.41 -10.41
N LEU A 77 -2.79 3.15 -10.83
CA LEU A 77 -1.70 2.59 -11.65
C LEU A 77 -1.63 3.26 -13.03
N ILE A 78 -2.77 3.69 -13.57
CA ILE A 78 -2.82 4.46 -14.81
C ILE A 78 -2.56 5.93 -14.49
N GLY A 79 -1.47 6.46 -15.04
CA GLY A 79 -1.04 7.85 -14.87
C GLY A 79 -0.27 8.13 -13.59
N MET A 80 -0.53 7.39 -12.49
CA MET A 80 0.25 7.37 -11.24
C MET A 80 0.78 8.75 -10.83
N ASP A 81 -0.11 9.72 -10.71
CA ASP A 81 0.23 11.09 -10.32
C ASP A 81 -0.10 11.31 -8.84
N ALA A 82 0.86 11.84 -8.08
CA ALA A 82 0.71 12.15 -6.66
C ALA A 82 -0.50 13.06 -6.37
N LYS A 83 -0.94 13.90 -7.31
CA LYS A 83 -2.14 14.74 -7.15
C LYS A 83 -3.44 13.92 -7.05
N ASN A 84 -3.43 12.69 -7.57
CA ASN A 84 -4.55 11.77 -7.55
C ASN A 84 -4.45 10.78 -6.37
N ALA A 85 -3.41 10.89 -5.54
CA ALA A 85 -3.23 10.03 -4.37
C ALA A 85 -4.36 10.27 -3.37
N LYS A 86 -5.11 9.21 -3.04
CA LYS A 86 -6.14 9.27 -2.01
C LYS A 86 -5.55 8.75 -0.70
N ARG A 87 -5.42 9.62 0.29
CA ARG A 87 -5.00 9.22 1.64
C ARG A 87 -6.06 8.30 2.26
N LEU A 88 -5.62 7.14 2.72
CA LEU A 88 -6.47 6.12 3.36
C LEU A 88 -6.32 6.14 4.88
N ALA A 89 -5.09 6.25 5.38
CA ALA A 89 -4.77 6.24 6.80
C ALA A 89 -3.52 7.07 7.09
N GLY A 90 -3.39 7.59 8.31
CA GLY A 90 -2.22 8.38 8.71
C GLY A 90 -0.99 7.58 9.09
N SER A 91 -1.13 6.26 9.26
CA SER A 91 -0.05 5.32 9.56
C SER A 91 -0.44 3.91 9.16
N TRP A 92 0.52 2.97 9.18
CA TRP A 92 0.21 1.55 9.03
C TRP A 92 -0.74 1.07 10.14
N ALA A 93 -0.47 1.39 11.40
CA ALA A 93 -1.34 1.00 12.52
C ALA A 93 -2.80 1.47 12.33
N GLU A 94 -3.02 2.67 11.81
CA GLU A 94 -4.38 3.14 11.46
C GLU A 94 -4.99 2.32 10.32
N PHE A 95 -4.22 2.01 9.28
CA PHE A 95 -4.68 1.17 8.16
C PHE A 95 -5.01 -0.25 8.61
N GLU A 96 -4.18 -0.86 9.46
CA GLU A 96 -4.40 -2.19 10.02
C GLU A 96 -5.72 -2.28 10.79
N ASN A 97 -6.09 -1.24 11.56
CA ASN A 97 -7.37 -1.18 12.26
C ASN A 97 -8.58 -1.11 11.31
N MET A 98 -8.38 -0.79 10.04
CA MET A 98 -9.43 -0.80 9.03
C MET A 98 -9.62 -2.20 8.42
N ILE A 99 -8.65 -3.10 8.53
CA ILE A 99 -8.73 -4.44 7.94
C ILE A 99 -9.77 -5.26 8.71
N VAL A 100 -10.85 -5.64 8.03
CA VAL A 100 -11.85 -6.53 8.61
C VAL A 100 -11.37 -7.96 8.39
N ALA A 101 -10.93 -8.63 9.46
CA ALA A 101 -10.64 -10.05 9.43
C ALA A 101 -11.94 -10.84 9.16
N MET A 102 -12.00 -11.58 8.06
CA MET A 102 -13.04 -12.58 7.81
C MET A 102 -12.80 -13.87 8.58
#